data_AF-A0AAX2J5G5-F1
#
_entry.id   AF-A0AAX2J5G5-F1
#
_cell.length_a   1.000
_cell.length_b   1.000
_cell.length_c   1.000
_cell.angle_alpha   90.00
_cell.angle_beta   90.00
_cell.angle_gamma   90.00
#
_symmetry.space_group_name_H-M   'P 1'
#
loop_
_entity.id
_entity.type
_entity.pdbx_description
1 polymer ?
#
loop_
_entity_poly.entity_id
_entity_poly.type
_entity_poly.pdbx_seq_one_letter_code
_entity_poly.pdbx_strand_id
1 'polypeptide(L)'
;MKQKDLHDLVKQHIPQIHYLECDTDELIEGECALWNNDNATVVIEFADNRCDCHNLADALQTVSAKLAWLNEHQSDITQATQTNPDTAYIAYAAFWVEDSEQVFCDFAVAPDLDSEQEIECSLEEDNTLVVMD
;
A
#
# COMPACT_ATOMS: atom_id res chain seq x y z
N MET A 1 12.15 13.79 11.96
CA MET A 1 11.81 12.82 13.03
C MET A 1 12.94 11.79 13.13
N LYS A 2 13.14 11.06 14.25
CA LYS A 2 14.11 9.95 14.27
C LYS A 2 13.48 8.69 13.68
N GLN A 3 14.26 7.85 13.00
CA GLN A 3 13.83 6.58 12.40
C GLN A 3 13.01 5.69 13.36
N LYS A 4 13.46 5.54 14.61
CA LYS A 4 12.73 4.78 15.64
C LYS A 4 11.33 5.34 15.91
N ASP A 5 11.19 6.67 15.96
CA ASP A 5 9.90 7.31 16.22
C ASP A 5 8.93 7.09 15.04
N LEU A 6 9.45 7.04 13.80
CA LEU A 6 8.67 6.69 12.61
C LEU A 6 8.20 5.24 12.64
N HIS A 7 9.08 4.28 12.95
CA HIS A 7 8.71 2.87 13.04
C HIS A 7 7.62 2.63 14.09
N ASP A 8 7.75 3.26 15.26
CA ASP A 8 6.77 3.13 16.34
C ASP A 8 5.41 3.71 15.90
N LEU A 9 5.40 4.83 15.15
CA LEU A 9 4.18 5.40 14.56
C LEU A 9 3.54 4.51 13.49
N VAL A 10 4.34 3.94 12.57
CA VAL A 10 3.82 3.03 11.54
C VAL A 10 3.20 1.81 12.20
N LYS A 11 3.86 1.19 13.18
CA LYS A 11 3.28 0.05 13.92
C LYS A 11 2.02 0.41 14.69
N GLN A 12 1.94 1.65 15.19
CA GLN A 12 0.75 2.13 15.90
C GLN A 12 -0.45 2.35 14.97
N HIS A 13 -0.21 2.86 13.75
CA HIS A 13 -1.27 3.32 12.85
C HIS A 13 -1.55 2.41 11.65
N ILE A 14 -0.61 1.53 11.30
CA ILE A 14 -0.72 0.54 10.23
C ILE A 14 -0.38 -0.85 10.79
N PRO A 15 -1.25 -1.43 11.64
CA PRO A 15 -0.99 -2.73 12.26
C PRO A 15 -0.90 -3.90 11.26
N GLN A 16 -1.30 -3.69 10.00
CA GLN A 16 -1.19 -4.68 8.94
C GLN A 16 0.26 -4.92 8.49
N ILE A 17 1.17 -3.96 8.71
CA ILE A 17 2.58 -4.11 8.33
C ILE A 17 3.34 -4.87 9.43
N HIS A 18 3.84 -6.08 9.14
CA HIS A 18 4.52 -6.94 10.12
C HIS A 18 6.05 -6.92 10.04
N TYR A 19 6.62 -6.50 8.92
CA TYR A 19 8.06 -6.25 8.74
C TYR A 19 8.27 -4.82 8.26
N LEU A 20 9.32 -4.17 8.75
CA LEU A 20 9.69 -2.80 8.37
C LEU A 20 11.19 -2.73 8.15
N GLU A 21 11.58 -2.41 6.92
CA GLU A 21 12.94 -2.08 6.52
C GLU A 21 12.95 -0.60 6.15
N CYS A 22 13.21 0.28 7.12
CA CYS A 22 13.43 1.70 6.79
C CYS A 22 14.93 1.99 6.94
N ASP A 23 15.73 1.62 5.94
CA ASP A 23 17.16 1.97 5.94
C ASP A 23 17.42 3.44 5.57
N THR A 24 16.37 4.18 5.18
CA THR A 24 16.40 5.62 4.89
C THR A 24 15.32 6.36 5.68
N ASP A 25 15.47 7.68 5.81
CA ASP A 25 14.49 8.59 6.38
C ASP A 25 13.52 9.18 5.33
N GLU A 26 13.64 8.73 4.08
CA GLU A 26 12.92 9.25 2.92
C GLU A 26 11.70 8.39 2.56
N LEU A 27 11.75 7.08 2.84
CA LEU A 27 10.68 6.14 2.53
C LEU A 27 10.46 5.13 3.66
N ILE A 28 9.23 4.63 3.77
CA ILE A 28 8.90 3.48 4.61
C ILE A 28 8.74 2.29 3.67
N GLU A 29 9.53 1.24 3.87
CA GLU A 29 9.32 -0.05 3.23
C GLU A 29 8.98 -1.11 4.27
N GLY A 30 8.02 -1.97 3.94
CA GLY A 30 7.58 -3.03 4.81
C GLY A 30 6.84 -4.14 4.08
N GLU A 31 6.36 -5.11 4.85
CA GLU A 31 5.59 -6.25 4.33
C GLU A 31 4.22 -6.30 4.99
N CYS A 32 3.21 -6.65 4.21
CA CYS A 32 1.83 -6.83 4.65
C CYS A 32 1.23 -8.08 3.99
N ALA A 33 0.36 -8.79 4.71
CA ALA A 33 -0.47 -9.82 4.10
C ALA A 33 -1.58 -9.16 3.27
N LEU A 34 -1.58 -9.41 1.95
CA LEU A 34 -2.61 -8.96 1.00
C LEU A 34 -3.02 -10.14 0.13
N TRP A 35 -4.29 -10.54 0.27
CA TRP A 35 -4.89 -11.68 -0.42
C TRP A 35 -4.05 -12.97 -0.23
N ASN A 36 -3.63 -13.62 -1.32
CA ASN A 36 -2.83 -14.84 -1.32
C ASN A 36 -1.31 -14.59 -1.17
N ASN A 37 -0.89 -13.37 -0.86
CA ASN A 37 0.51 -13.02 -0.59
C ASN A 37 0.67 -12.54 0.86
N ASP A 38 1.32 -13.37 1.68
CA ASP A 38 1.59 -13.04 3.08
C ASP A 38 2.64 -11.94 3.24
N ASN A 39 3.46 -11.67 2.22
CA ASN A 39 4.58 -10.73 2.27
C ASN A 39 4.55 -9.76 1.08
N ALA A 40 3.39 -9.16 0.80
CA ALA A 40 3.32 -8.10 -0.21
C ALA A 40 4.17 -6.91 0.22
N THR A 41 5.05 -6.44 -0.67
CA THR A 41 5.88 -5.26 -0.42
C THR A 41 5.00 -4.03 -0.37
N VAL A 42 5.11 -3.28 0.72
CA VAL A 42 4.44 -1.99 0.90
C VAL A 42 5.49 -0.90 0.98
N VAL A 43 5.36 0.11 0.13
CA VAL A 43 6.22 1.29 0.14
C VAL A 43 5.36 2.51 0.44
N ILE A 44 5.81 3.42 1.30
CA ILE A 44 5.15 4.70 1.56
C ILE A 44 6.18 5.81 1.37
N GLU A 45 5.94 6.65 0.38
CA GLU A 45 6.76 7.80 0.03
C GLU A 45 6.01 9.09 0.35
N PHE A 46 6.71 10.08 0.91
CA PHE A 46 6.13 11.36 1.28
C PHE A 46 6.63 12.44 0.31
N ALA A 47 5.71 13.17 -0.31
CA ALA A 47 6.01 14.04 -1.46
C ALA A 47 7.11 15.09 -1.23
N ASP A 48 7.26 15.59 -0.01
CA ASP A 48 8.26 16.61 0.34
C ASP A 48 9.55 16.03 0.97
N ASN A 49 9.71 14.70 1.04
CA ASN A 49 10.73 14.01 1.84
C ASN A 49 10.80 14.51 3.29
N ARG A 50 9.71 15.12 3.77
CA ARG A 50 9.57 15.61 5.14
C ARG A 50 8.45 14.84 5.79
N CYS A 51 8.86 13.90 6.63
CA CYS A 51 8.02 13.25 7.63
C CYS A 51 7.61 14.24 8.76
N ASP A 52 7.39 15.52 8.41
CA ASP A 52 6.89 16.59 9.28
C ASP A 52 5.53 17.13 8.83
N CYS A 53 4.83 16.39 7.94
CA CYS A 53 3.47 16.73 7.58
C CYS A 53 2.67 16.95 8.87
N HIS A 54 2.03 18.11 8.95
CA HIS A 54 1.03 18.32 9.98
C HIS A 54 0.01 17.20 9.75
N ASN A 55 -0.06 16.23 10.68
CA ASN A 55 -0.94 15.04 10.66
C ASN A 55 -0.37 13.74 10.04
N LEU A 56 0.92 13.42 10.24
CA LEU A 56 1.48 12.11 9.87
C LEU A 56 0.66 10.92 10.39
N ALA A 57 0.14 11.01 11.61
CA ALA A 57 -0.72 9.96 12.16
C ALA A 57 -1.98 9.74 11.34
N ASP A 58 -2.61 10.82 10.83
CA ASP A 58 -3.81 10.73 10.01
C ASP A 58 -3.46 10.21 8.61
N ALA A 59 -2.34 10.63 8.03
CA ALA A 59 -1.85 10.08 6.76
C ALA A 59 -1.59 8.57 6.85
N LEU A 60 -0.94 8.09 7.92
CA LEU A 60 -0.73 6.66 8.15
C LEU A 60 -2.05 5.91 8.37
N GLN A 61 -3.03 6.53 9.03
CA GLN A 61 -4.37 5.95 9.14
C GLN A 61 -5.06 5.85 7.77
N THR A 62 -4.90 6.83 6.89
CA THR A 62 -5.41 6.79 5.51
C THR A 62 -4.76 5.66 4.71
N VAL A 63 -3.43 5.48 4.83
CA VAL A 63 -2.73 4.33 4.23
C VAL A 63 -3.29 3.00 4.77
N SER A 64 -3.45 2.88 6.10
CA SER A 64 -4.04 1.69 6.72
C SER A 64 -5.46 1.43 6.20
N ALA A 65 -6.27 2.48 6.02
CA ALA A 65 -7.62 2.37 5.48
C ALA A 65 -7.62 1.89 4.02
N LYS A 66 -6.69 2.36 3.19
CA LYS A 66 -6.54 1.90 1.80
C LYS A 66 -6.05 0.45 1.72
N LEU A 67 -5.11 0.03 2.55
CA LEU A 67 -4.72 -1.38 2.66
C LEU A 67 -5.92 -2.27 3.06
N ALA A 68 -6.76 -1.81 3.98
CA ALA A 68 -8.00 -2.51 4.32
C ALA A 68 -8.97 -2.55 3.13
N TRP A 69 -9.11 -1.43 2.41
CA TRP A 69 -9.95 -1.34 1.23
C TRP A 69 -9.54 -2.35 0.14
N LEU A 70 -8.24 -2.47 -0.15
CA LEU A 70 -7.71 -3.44 -1.12
C LEU A 70 -8.09 -4.89 -0.76
N ASN A 71 -8.06 -5.24 0.53
CA ASN A 71 -8.49 -6.56 1.00
C ASN A 71 -10.02 -6.74 0.90
N GLU A 72 -10.80 -5.73 1.29
CA GLU A 72 -12.27 -5.80 1.27
C GLU A 72 -12.84 -5.85 -0.15
N HIS A 73 -12.14 -5.27 -1.14
CA HIS A 73 -12.59 -5.15 -2.53
C HIS A 73 -11.86 -6.11 -3.49
N GLN A 74 -11.30 -7.21 -2.97
CA GLN A 74 -10.63 -8.23 -3.79
C GLN A 74 -11.47 -8.69 -4.99
N SER A 75 -12.76 -8.94 -4.78
CA SER A 75 -13.66 -9.40 -5.87
C SER A 75 -13.81 -8.35 -6.97
N ASP A 76 -13.89 -7.08 -6.61
CA ASP A 76 -14.07 -5.99 -7.59
C ASP A 76 -12.78 -5.77 -8.39
N ILE A 77 -11.63 -5.80 -7.71
CA ILE A 77 -10.31 -5.64 -8.34
C ILE A 77 -10.00 -6.83 -9.25
N THR A 78 -10.23 -8.06 -8.81
CA THR A 78 -10.01 -9.26 -9.65
C THR A 78 -10.94 -9.31 -10.85
N GLN A 79 -12.18 -8.83 -10.72
CA GLN A 79 -13.07 -8.66 -11.85
C GLN A 79 -12.54 -7.61 -12.84
N ALA A 80 -12.07 -6.45 -12.36
CA ALA A 80 -11.54 -5.38 -13.20
C ALA A 80 -10.27 -5.81 -13.95
N THR A 81 -9.39 -6.55 -13.27
CA THR A 81 -8.13 -7.07 -13.82
C THR A 81 -8.28 -8.39 -14.57
N GLN A 82 -9.50 -8.96 -14.63
CA GLN A 82 -9.78 -10.25 -15.27
C GLN A 82 -8.93 -11.42 -14.71
N THR A 83 -8.62 -11.38 -13.41
CA THR A 83 -7.86 -12.41 -12.70
C THR A 83 -8.78 -13.27 -11.83
N ASN A 84 -8.28 -14.42 -11.36
CA ASN A 84 -9.03 -15.30 -10.47
C ASN A 84 -8.80 -14.92 -9.00
N PRO A 85 -9.83 -14.56 -8.21
CA PRO A 85 -9.66 -14.19 -6.80
C PRO A 85 -9.03 -15.29 -5.93
N ASP A 86 -9.21 -16.57 -6.30
CA ASP A 86 -8.66 -17.68 -5.51
C ASP A 86 -7.14 -17.86 -5.67
N THR A 87 -6.53 -17.27 -6.71
CA THR A 87 -5.10 -17.42 -7.00
C THR A 87 -4.37 -16.09 -7.12
N ALA A 88 -5.08 -15.03 -7.47
CA ALA A 88 -4.50 -13.71 -7.64
C ALA A 88 -3.96 -13.17 -6.32
N TYR A 89 -2.93 -12.34 -6.44
CA TYR A 89 -2.31 -11.68 -5.31
C TYR A 89 -1.86 -10.27 -5.71
N ILE A 90 -1.69 -9.42 -4.69
CA ILE A 90 -1.07 -8.11 -4.86
C ILE A 90 0.44 -8.30 -4.70
N ALA A 91 1.20 -8.00 -5.76
CA ALA A 91 2.66 -8.14 -5.77
C ALA A 91 3.33 -7.05 -4.91
N TYR A 92 2.85 -5.81 -5.06
CA TYR A 92 3.28 -4.68 -4.25
C TYR A 92 2.13 -3.66 -4.11
N ALA A 93 2.23 -2.80 -3.10
CA ALA A 93 1.41 -1.60 -2.94
C ALA A 93 2.30 -0.41 -2.55
N ALA A 94 2.41 0.59 -3.42
CA ALA A 94 3.20 1.80 -3.25
C ALA A 94 2.27 3.00 -3.01
N PHE A 95 2.47 3.68 -1.89
CA PHE A 95 1.68 4.83 -1.47
C PHE A 95 2.46 6.12 -1.69
N TRP A 96 1.83 7.06 -2.39
CA TRP A 96 2.31 8.43 -2.47
C TRP A 96 1.45 9.31 -1.55
N VAL A 97 2.10 9.94 -0.57
CA VAL A 97 1.44 10.76 0.46
C VAL A 97 1.82 12.22 0.25
N GLU A 98 0.87 13.02 -0.24
CA GLU A 98 1.02 14.49 -0.27
C GLU A 98 0.61 15.10 1.06
N ASP A 99 -0.54 14.67 1.60
CA ASP A 99 -1.02 15.00 2.95
C ASP A 99 -1.95 13.90 3.50
N SER A 100 -2.67 14.18 4.59
CA SER A 100 -3.57 13.20 5.23
C SER A 100 -4.82 12.85 4.42
N GLU A 101 -5.25 13.72 3.52
CA GLU A 101 -6.43 13.56 2.65
C GLU A 101 -6.03 13.13 1.23
N GLN A 102 -4.83 13.51 0.78
CA GLN A 102 -4.27 13.22 -0.53
C GLN A 102 -3.27 12.06 -0.44
N VAL A 103 -3.80 10.84 -0.39
CA VAL A 103 -3.03 9.59 -0.41
C VAL A 103 -3.42 8.77 -1.63
N PHE A 104 -2.45 8.43 -2.46
CA PHE A 104 -2.63 7.61 -3.66
C PHE A 104 -1.95 6.27 -3.45
N CYS A 105 -2.46 5.20 -4.07
CA CYS A 105 -1.86 3.88 -4.00
C CYS A 105 -1.76 3.26 -5.39
N ASP A 106 -0.54 3.10 -5.87
CA ASP A 106 -0.27 2.26 -7.05
C ASP A 106 0.02 0.84 -6.59
N PHE A 107 -0.52 -0.15 -7.29
CA PHE A 107 -0.34 -1.55 -6.93
C PHE A 107 -0.44 -2.45 -8.15
N ALA A 108 0.26 -3.57 -8.11
CA ALA A 108 0.21 -4.58 -9.16
C ALA A 108 -0.55 -5.82 -8.71
N VAL A 109 -1.44 -6.31 -9.59
CA VAL A 109 -2.12 -7.60 -9.42
C VAL A 109 -1.49 -8.62 -10.36
N ALA A 110 -1.03 -9.73 -9.79
CA ALA A 110 -0.60 -10.89 -10.57
C ALA A 110 -1.62 -12.03 -10.42
N PRO A 111 -1.85 -12.84 -11.47
CA PRO A 111 -2.86 -13.90 -11.47
C PRO A 111 -2.53 -15.10 -10.57
N ASP A 112 -1.24 -15.37 -10.33
CA ASP A 112 -0.68 -16.38 -9.43
C ASP A 112 0.83 -16.16 -9.22
N LEU A 113 1.39 -16.70 -8.13
CA LEU A 113 2.78 -16.47 -7.69
C LEU A 113 3.87 -16.85 -8.71
N ASP A 114 3.56 -17.67 -9.71
CA ASP A 114 4.51 -18.10 -10.74
C ASP A 114 4.41 -17.23 -12.01
N SER A 115 3.48 -16.26 -12.04
CA SER A 115 3.29 -15.36 -13.16
C SER A 115 4.39 -14.29 -13.24
N GLU A 116 4.94 -14.12 -14.44
CA GLU A 116 5.79 -12.96 -14.78
C GLU A 116 4.95 -11.76 -15.27
N GLN A 117 3.62 -11.91 -15.36
CA GLN A 117 2.70 -10.87 -15.79
C GLN A 117 2.00 -10.24 -14.60
N GLU A 118 2.09 -8.92 -14.54
CA GLU A 118 1.45 -8.05 -13.55
C GLU A 118 0.54 -7.05 -14.27
N ILE A 119 -0.57 -6.73 -13.63
CA ILE A 119 -1.55 -5.74 -14.10
C ILE A 119 -1.47 -4.57 -13.14
N GLU A 120 -0.98 -3.45 -13.65
CA GLU A 120 -0.81 -2.23 -12.87
C GLU A 120 -2.16 -1.56 -12.62
N CYS A 121 -2.37 -1.13 -11.39
CA CYS A 121 -3.58 -0.47 -10.94
C CYS A 121 -3.22 0.75 -10.10
N SER A 122 -4.12 1.74 -10.09
CA SER A 122 -4.07 2.85 -9.14
C SER A 122 -5.37 2.92 -8.36
N LEU A 123 -5.25 3.28 -7.09
CA LEU A 123 -6.33 3.64 -6.19
C LEU A 123 -6.16 5.11 -5.82
N GLU A 124 -6.98 5.94 -6.44
CA GLU A 124 -6.96 7.40 -6.27
C GLU A 124 -7.34 7.81 -4.83
N GLU A 125 -7.19 9.09 -4.50
CA GLU A 125 -7.51 9.64 -3.17
C GLU A 125 -8.90 9.23 -2.67
N ASP A 126 -9.91 9.24 -3.54
CA ASP A 126 -11.31 8.92 -3.25
C ASP A 126 -11.66 7.41 -3.34
N ASN A 127 -10.64 6.57 -3.48
CA ASN A 127 -10.73 5.12 -3.73
C ASN A 127 -11.34 4.74 -5.08
N THR A 128 -11.31 5.64 -6.07
CA THR A 128 -11.56 5.25 -7.46
C THR A 128 -10.45 4.31 -7.94
N LEU A 129 -10.85 3.10 -8.36
CA LEU A 129 -9.95 2.13 -8.95
C LEU A 129 -9.73 2.42 -10.44
N VAL A 130 -8.47 2.50 -10.85
CA VAL A 130 -8.03 2.63 -12.25
C VAL A 130 -7.16 1.42 -12.59
N VAL A 131 -7.49 0.71 -13.66
CA VAL A 131 -6.62 -0.35 -14.22
C VAL A 131 -5.82 0.28 -15.36
N MET A 132 -4.50 0.14 -15.34
CA MET A 132 -3.60 0.70 -16.34
C MET A 132 -3.42 -0.28 -17.51
N ASP A 133 -3.42 0.25 -18.73
CA ASP A 133 -3.25 -0.52 -19.99
C ASP A 133 -1.79 -0.81 -20.34
#